data_AF-A0A0X3TZI0-F1
#
_entry.id   AF-A0A0X3TZI0-F1
#
_cell.length_a   1.000
_cell.length_b   1.000
_cell.length_c   1.000
_cell.angle_alpha   90.00
_cell.angle_beta   90.00
_cell.angle_gamma   90.00
#
_symmetry.space_group_name_H-M   'P 1'
#
loop_
_entity.id
_entity.type
_entity.pdbx_description
1 polymer ?
#
loop_
_entity_poly.entity_id
_entity_poly.type
_entity_poly.pdbx_seq_one_letter_code
_entity_poly.pdbx_strand_id
1 'polypeptide(L)'
;MSKKIPSPCIDVCKFRRAGHCIGCSMTKSQKKLFKAIKRPDQQEAFVEMLVCQQKQMGRYTHWGPAYLKKLRKKKAKMKITLEG
;
A
#
# COMPACT_ATOMS: atom_id res chain seq x y z
N MET A 1 2.48 15.34 16.27
CA MET A 1 3.17 14.15 15.69
C MET A 1 2.51 13.77 14.37
N SER A 2 3.22 13.87 13.25
CA SER A 2 2.70 13.46 11.94
C SER A 2 2.30 11.99 12.00
N LYS A 3 1.01 11.69 11.78
CA LYS A 3 0.52 10.31 11.85
C LYS A 3 1.19 9.51 10.74
N LYS A 4 1.96 8.49 11.14
CA LYS A 4 2.59 7.53 10.23
C LYS A 4 1.53 6.96 9.28
N ILE A 5 1.84 6.89 8.00
CA ILE A 5 0.98 6.23 7.03
C ILE A 5 1.00 4.73 7.35
N PRO A 6 -0.16 4.09 7.59
CA PRO A 6 -0.21 2.67 7.89
C PRO A 6 0.28 1.87 6.69
N SER A 7 0.83 0.68 6.92
CA SER A 7 1.29 -0.17 5.81
C SER A 7 0.18 -0.45 4.79
N PRO A 8 0.46 -0.39 3.47
CA PRO A 8 -0.49 -0.71 2.41
C PRO A 8 -0.83 -2.21 2.30
N CYS A 9 -0.28 -3.04 3.19
CA CYS A 9 -0.71 -4.43 3.33
C CYS A 9 -2.14 -4.51 3.87
N ILE A 10 -3.01 -5.29 3.21
CA ILE A 10 -4.38 -5.58 3.66
C ILE A 10 -4.50 -6.96 4.34
N ASP A 11 -3.38 -7.43 4.90
CA ASP A 11 -3.26 -8.63 5.74
C ASP A 11 -3.57 -9.99 5.06
N VAL A 12 -3.63 -10.01 3.72
CA VAL A 12 -3.81 -11.25 2.91
C VAL A 12 -2.50 -11.76 2.29
N CYS A 13 -1.34 -11.43 2.88
CA CYS A 13 -0.01 -11.62 2.28
C CYS A 13 0.25 -13.04 1.75
N LYS A 14 0.11 -13.21 0.42
CA LYS A 14 0.47 -14.42 -0.33
C LYS A 14 1.23 -14.00 -1.60
N PHE A 15 2.52 -14.29 -1.68
CA PHE A 15 3.45 -13.84 -2.74
C PHE A 15 3.53 -14.86 -3.90
N ARG A 16 2.41 -15.10 -4.59
CA ARG A 16 2.30 -16.16 -5.62
C ARG A 16 2.34 -15.64 -7.06
N ARG A 17 2.38 -14.32 -7.27
CA ARG A 17 2.34 -13.69 -8.60
C ARG A 17 3.72 -13.16 -8.98
N ALA A 18 4.61 -14.02 -9.47
CA ALA A 18 5.99 -13.66 -9.78
C ALA A 18 6.70 -12.91 -8.62
N GLY A 19 6.50 -13.38 -7.37
CA GLY A 19 7.03 -12.73 -6.17
C GLY A 19 6.22 -11.56 -5.62
N HIS A 20 5.15 -11.14 -6.29
CA HIS A 20 4.22 -10.12 -5.82
C HIS A 20 3.07 -10.70 -4.98
N CYS A 21 2.66 -9.94 -3.98
CA CYS A 21 1.49 -10.24 -3.15
C CYS A 21 0.21 -10.14 -3.98
N ILE A 22 -0.68 -11.13 -3.86
CA ILE A 22 -1.98 -11.13 -4.56
C ILE A 22 -2.95 -10.05 -4.05
N GLY A 23 -2.72 -9.51 -2.85
CA GLY A 23 -3.62 -8.53 -2.24
C GLY A 23 -3.21 -7.07 -2.36
N CYS A 24 -1.93 -6.78 -2.55
CA CYS A 24 -1.44 -5.40 -2.59
C CYS A 24 -0.34 -5.15 -3.62
N SER A 25 0.01 -6.16 -4.43
CA SER A 25 1.13 -6.20 -5.37
C SER A 25 2.53 -6.09 -4.76
N MET A 26 2.70 -5.75 -3.48
CA MET A 26 4.06 -5.66 -2.91
C MET A 26 4.82 -6.98 -3.01
N THR A 27 6.12 -6.93 -3.31
CA THR A 27 7.06 -8.02 -3.08
C THR A 27 7.44 -8.13 -1.60
N LYS A 28 8.09 -9.24 -1.20
CA LYS A 28 8.59 -9.40 0.18
C LYS A 28 9.60 -8.31 0.54
N SER A 29 10.47 -7.94 -0.41
CA SER A 29 11.45 -6.86 -0.25
C SER A 29 10.78 -5.50 -0.12
N GLN A 30 9.78 -5.20 -0.96
CA GLN A 30 8.97 -3.98 -0.85
C GLN A 30 8.25 -3.88 0.50
N LYS A 31 7.69 -4.98 1.01
CA LYS A 31 7.10 -5.02 2.37
C LYS A 31 8.12 -4.73 3.47
N LYS A 32 9.36 -5.23 3.35
CA LYS A 32 10.45 -4.93 4.29
C LYS A 32 10.87 -3.45 4.19
N LEU A 33 11.01 -2.94 2.96
CA LEU A 33 11.37 -1.56 2.67
C LEU A 33 10.39 -0.57 3.32
N PHE A 34 9.08 -0.75 3.14
CA PHE A 34 8.08 0.15 3.73
C PHE A 34 8.21 0.28 5.26
N LYS A 35 8.56 -0.80 5.97
CA LYS A 35 8.75 -0.76 7.43
C LYS A 35 9.97 0.07 7.86
N ALA A 36 10.97 0.17 6.99
CA ALA A 36 12.17 0.96 7.22
C ALA A 36 11.91 2.46 7.02
N ILE A 37 10.99 2.85 6.12
CA ILE A 37 10.64 4.24 5.86
C ILE A 37 10.00 4.89 7.10
N LYS A 38 10.61 5.98 7.59
CA LYS A 38 10.12 6.72 8.77
C LYS A 38 9.42 8.03 8.43
N ARG A 39 9.78 8.65 7.30
CA ARG A 39 9.23 9.94 6.89
C ARG A 39 7.87 9.75 6.20
N PRO A 40 6.81 10.47 6.63
CA PRO A 40 5.46 10.29 6.07
C PRO A 40 5.36 10.58 4.57
N ASP A 41 6.09 11.56 4.07
CA ASP A 41 6.17 11.91 2.64
C ASP A 41 6.70 10.75 1.79
N GLN A 42 7.76 10.08 2.26
CA GLN A 42 8.31 8.90 1.60
C GLN A 42 7.38 7.69 1.70
N GLN A 43 6.62 7.55 2.80
CA GLN A 43 5.62 6.49 2.92
C GLN A 43 4.48 6.69 1.93
N GLU A 44 4.06 7.94 1.75
CA GLU A 44 3.05 8.32 0.76
C GLU A 44 3.54 8.07 -0.67
N ALA A 45 4.74 8.54 -1.01
CA ALA A 45 5.36 8.27 -2.32
C ALA A 45 5.50 6.76 -2.61
N PHE A 46 5.77 5.95 -1.58
CA PHE A 46 5.80 4.50 -1.74
C PHE A 46 4.42 3.93 -2.10
N VAL A 47 3.36 4.43 -1.46
CA VAL A 47 1.99 4.00 -1.77
C VAL A 47 1.59 4.44 -3.17
N GLU A 48 1.99 5.63 -3.61
CA GLU A 48 1.77 6.10 -4.97
C GLU A 48 2.44 5.20 -6.01
N MET A 49 3.72 4.88 -5.81
CA MET A 49 4.43 3.89 -6.63
C MET A 49 3.70 2.54 -6.65
N LEU A 50 3.18 2.10 -5.50
CA LEU A 50 2.43 0.84 -5.40
C LEU A 50 1.14 0.88 -6.21
N VAL A 51 0.44 2.01 -6.25
CA VAL A 51 -0.75 2.21 -7.09
C VAL A 51 -0.39 2.11 -8.58
N CYS A 52 0.71 2.74 -9.02
CA CYS A 52 1.21 2.61 -10.39
C CYS A 52 1.53 1.16 -10.73
N GLN A 53 2.22 0.44 -9.83
CA GLN A 53 2.50 -0.98 -9.98
C GLN A 53 1.21 -1.81 -10.11
N GLN A 54 0.20 -1.54 -9.30
CA GLN A 54 -1.10 -2.21 -9.37
C GLN A 54 -1.83 -1.93 -10.68
N LYS A 55 -1.76 -0.69 -11.20
CA LYS A 55 -2.36 -0.33 -12.50
C LYS A 55 -1.72 -1.11 -13.65
N GLN A 56 -0.39 -1.21 -13.68
CA GLN A 56 0.32 -1.97 -14.71
C GLN A 56 0.06 -3.48 -14.62
N MET A 57 -0.01 -4.03 -13.40
CA MET A 57 -0.26 -5.45 -13.20
C MET A 57 -1.75 -5.82 -13.36
N GLY A 58 -2.68 -4.93 -13.06
CA GLY A 58 -4.11 -5.21 -13.00
C GLY A 58 -4.51 -6.20 -11.89
N ARG A 59 -5.82 -6.45 -11.75
CA ARG A 59 -6.43 -7.38 -10.77
C ARG A 59 -6.20 -7.03 -9.28
N TYR A 60 -6.08 -5.75 -8.96
CA TYR A 60 -5.92 -5.24 -7.58
C TYR A 60 -7.05 -4.29 -7.13
N THR A 61 -8.19 -4.25 -7.83
CA THR A 61 -9.32 -3.35 -7.51
C THR A 61 -9.82 -3.48 -6.08
N HIS A 62 -9.80 -4.69 -5.51
CA HIS A 62 -10.17 -4.94 -4.11
C HIS A 62 -9.26 -4.24 -3.08
N TRP A 63 -8.03 -3.87 -3.46
CA TRP A 63 -7.06 -3.25 -2.56
C TRP A 63 -7.47 -1.84 -2.13
N GLY A 64 -7.98 -1.03 -3.07
CA GLY A 64 -8.34 0.38 -2.82
C GLY A 64 -9.36 0.53 -1.68
N PRO A 65 -10.55 -0.09 -1.77
CA PRO A 65 -11.57 -0.04 -0.71
C PRO A 65 -11.06 -0.56 0.64
N ALA A 66 -10.27 -1.65 0.63
CA ALA A 66 -9.71 -2.23 1.84
C ALA A 66 -8.69 -1.30 2.51
N TYR A 67 -7.81 -0.67 1.72
CA TYR A 67 -6.81 0.25 2.24
C TYR A 67 -7.44 1.58 2.70
N LEU A 68 -8.45 2.10 2.00
CA LEU A 68 -9.25 3.25 2.46
C LEU A 68 -9.94 2.98 3.80
N LYS A 69 -10.51 1.80 4.01
CA LYS A 69 -11.07 1.39 5.31
C LYS A 69 -9.99 1.40 6.40
N LYS A 70 -8.77 0.94 6.09
CA LYS A 70 -7.63 0.96 7.01
C LYS A 70 -7.19 2.38 7.37
N LEU A 71 -7.08 3.28 6.39
CA LEU A 71 -6.73 4.68 6.58
C LEU A 71 -7.75 5.38 7.50
N ARG A 72 -9.05 5.18 7.24
CA ARG A 72 -10.15 5.69 8.10
C ARG A 72 -10.03 5.19 9.54
N LYS A 73 -9.85 3.88 9.74
CA LYS A 73 -9.69 3.28 11.08
C LYS A 73 -8.49 3.84 11.84
N LYS A 74 -7.39 4.15 11.14
CA LYS A 74 -6.17 4.71 11.72
C LYS A 74 -6.18 6.24 11.79
N LYS A 75 -7.24 6.90 11.31
CA LYS A 75 -7.36 8.36 11.23
C LYS A 75 -6.14 9.00 10.54
N ALA A 76 -5.59 8.31 9.53
CA ALA A 76 -4.45 8.75 8.73
C ALA A 76 -4.96 9.46 7.47
N LYS A 77 -4.28 10.54 7.07
CA LYS A 77 -4.59 11.32 5.87
C LYS A 77 -3.43 11.22 4.91
N MET A 78 -3.74 11.06 3.63
CA MET A 78 -2.81 11.07 2.50
C MET A 78 -3.31 12.13 1.51
N LYS A 79 -2.38 12.76 0.82
CA LYS A 79 -2.59 13.68 -0.30
C LYS A 79 -2.95 12.96 -1.60
N ILE A 80 -2.49 11.73 -1.79
CA ILE A 80 -2.80 10.98 -3.03
C ILE A 80 -4.24 10.46 -3.05
N THR A 81 -4.88 10.56 -4.20
CA THR A 81 -6.20 9.97 -4.47
C THR A 81 -6.04 8.51 -4.82
N LEU A 82 -6.67 7.62 -4.05
CA LEU A 82 -6.75 6.20 -4.38
C LEU A 82 -7.98 6.01 -5.27
N GLU A 83 -7.78 5.64 -6.53
CA GLU A 83 -8.86 5.19 -7.39
C GLU A 83 -9.29 3.79 -6.91
N GLY A 84 -10.57 3.67 -6.55
CA GLY A 84 -11.19 2.44 -6.05
C GLY A 84 -11.83 1.64 -7.17
#